data_AF-A0A924UWB5-F1
#
_entry.id   AF-A0A924UWB5-F1
#
_cell.length_a   1.000
_cell.length_b   1.000
_cell.length_c   1.000
_cell.angle_alpha   90.00
_cell.angle_beta   90.00
_cell.angle_gamma   90.00
#
_symmetry.space_group_name_H-M   'P 1'
#
loop_
_entity.id
_entity.type
_entity.pdbx_description
1 polymer ?
#
loop_
_entity_poly.entity_id
_entity_poly.type
_entity_poly.pdbx_seq_one_letter_code
_entity_poly.pdbx_strand_id
1 'polypeptide(L)'
;MKKIKIFTAILAMILLNIGCTGDFSELNEDPNRIAEISPGTLINPIIYGLATHNANRSASVTFNLMQVSLPFPSVSGGLHRYDLSQEIGASSWNNYYKWLNNIKEMKIAAIRAEDPNYEAIALTLNAWVYANLTDIFGPVPMTEAVSGEEGNLYPAFDSQELIYKTILVDLERANTLYKTSSPMVYASDILFQNDVKKWRKFTNSLQMRLLLRISNRSETNAFQKLATMIQNPILYPVFENTAESAILKVTGVTPNVSPWGRPQDFSLNVKIASFFIDNLNTMSDPRRPIIASVATDMNTISIGYKGIPSAYVGAESQFAYNASTFNSAQITNPMNIFLLTYAEVEFIKAETAQRGFTTEAELHYKKGVQAAMEQLGV
;
A
#
# COMPACT_ATOMS: atom_id res chain seq x y z
N MET A 1 -35.09 68.40 25.36
CA MET A 1 -34.78 67.01 25.78
C MET A 1 -34.91 65.96 24.67
N LYS A 2 -35.91 66.00 23.77
CA LYS A 2 -36.04 65.02 22.66
C LYS A 2 -34.87 65.04 21.66
N LYS A 3 -34.34 66.22 21.30
CA LYS A 3 -33.21 66.35 20.36
C LYS A 3 -31.87 65.81 20.90
N ILE A 4 -31.63 65.90 22.21
CA ILE A 4 -30.41 65.38 22.85
C ILE A 4 -30.41 63.84 22.85
N LYS A 5 -31.57 63.21 23.11
CA LYS A 5 -31.73 61.75 23.08
C LYS A 5 -31.50 61.16 21.67
N ILE A 6 -31.90 61.88 20.62
CA ILE A 6 -31.66 61.47 19.23
C ILE A 6 -30.16 61.55 18.91
N PHE A 7 -29.48 62.61 19.36
CA PHE A 7 -28.04 62.77 19.12
C PHE A 7 -27.20 61.72 19.87
N THR A 8 -27.61 61.34 21.08
CA THR A 8 -26.94 60.25 21.84
C THR A 8 -27.19 58.89 21.22
N ALA A 9 -28.39 58.63 20.68
CA ALA A 9 -28.70 57.40 19.98
C ALA A 9 -27.90 57.26 18.67
N ILE A 10 -27.73 58.34 17.91
CA ILE A 10 -26.95 58.34 16.67
C ILE A 10 -25.45 58.15 16.97
N LEU A 11 -24.92 58.81 18.01
CA LEU A 11 -23.53 58.64 18.41
C LEU A 11 -23.24 57.22 18.93
N ALA A 12 -24.16 56.63 19.70
CA ALA A 12 -24.06 55.24 20.13
C ALA A 12 -24.11 54.25 18.94
N MET A 13 -24.88 54.57 17.89
CA MET A 13 -24.98 53.75 16.67
C MET A 13 -23.73 53.85 15.79
N ILE A 14 -23.04 54.99 15.80
CA ILE A 14 -21.75 55.18 15.12
C ILE A 14 -20.63 54.45 15.87
N LEU A 15 -20.64 54.47 17.21
CA LEU A 15 -19.64 53.77 18.03
C LEU A 15 -19.79 52.23 17.98
N LEU A 16 -20.98 51.71 17.64
CA LEU A 16 -21.21 50.27 17.42
C LEU A 16 -20.65 49.75 16.09
N ASN A 17 -20.20 50.63 15.17
CA ASN A 17 -19.58 50.23 13.89
C ASN A 17 -18.05 50.18 13.94
N ILE A 18 -17.43 50.52 15.08
CA ILE A 18 -16.00 50.28 15.34
C ILE A 18 -15.89 48.87 15.95
N GLY A 19 -16.37 47.87 15.21
CA GLY A 19 -16.21 46.47 15.59
C GLY A 19 -14.81 46.01 15.24
N CYS A 20 -14.03 45.63 16.26
CA CYS A 20 -12.81 44.84 16.12
C CYS A 20 -13.12 43.54 15.37
N THR A 21 -13.00 43.56 14.04
CA THR A 21 -13.22 42.39 13.18
C THR A 21 -12.10 42.23 12.15
N GLY A 22 -10.97 42.91 12.35
CA GLY A 22 -9.79 42.82 11.47
C GLY A 22 -9.03 41.49 11.58
N ASP A 23 -8.99 40.89 12.78
CA ASP A 23 -8.04 39.81 13.08
C ASP A 23 -8.71 38.45 13.37
N PHE A 24 -9.95 38.24 12.91
CA PHE A 24 -10.65 36.98 13.15
C PHE A 24 -10.02 35.80 12.39
N SER A 25 -9.33 36.06 11.27
CA SER A 25 -8.52 35.07 10.57
C SER A 25 -7.28 34.70 11.38
N GLU A 26 -6.55 35.67 11.93
CA GLU A 26 -5.33 35.45 12.73
C GLU A 26 -5.61 34.74 14.06
N LEU A 27 -6.76 35.01 14.70
CA LEU A 27 -7.21 34.30 15.91
C LEU A 27 -7.63 32.84 15.68
N ASN A 28 -7.90 32.46 14.42
CA ASN A 28 -8.26 31.09 14.01
C ASN A 28 -7.12 30.36 13.29
N GLU A 29 -5.95 31.00 13.14
CA GLU A 29 -4.74 30.29 12.74
C GLU A 29 -4.20 29.54 13.96
N ASP A 30 -4.42 28.23 14.00
CA ASP A 30 -3.78 27.36 14.99
C ASP A 30 -2.26 27.46 14.82
N PRO A 31 -1.51 28.04 15.78
CA PRO A 31 -0.07 28.23 15.66
C PRO A 31 0.71 26.91 15.64
N ASN A 32 0.04 25.77 15.88
CA ASN A 32 0.60 24.43 15.72
C ASN A 32 0.35 23.82 14.32
N ARG A 33 -0.49 24.44 13.48
CA ARG A 33 -0.66 24.01 12.08
C ARG A 33 0.53 24.51 11.27
N ILE A 34 1.05 23.63 10.43
CA ILE A 34 2.13 23.95 9.50
C ILE A 34 1.61 25.03 8.54
N ALA A 35 2.21 26.23 8.60
CA ALA A 35 1.82 27.38 7.79
C ALA A 35 2.05 27.17 6.29
N GLU A 36 3.07 26.39 5.90
CA GLU A 36 3.31 25.95 4.53
C GLU A 36 3.78 24.49 4.49
N ILE A 37 3.04 23.65 3.76
CA ILE A 37 3.38 22.23 3.60
C ILE A 37 4.53 22.08 2.61
N SER A 38 5.66 21.52 3.06
CA SER A 38 6.73 21.09 2.15
C SER A 38 6.41 19.71 1.55
N PRO A 39 6.87 19.42 0.32
CA PRO A 39 6.70 18.09 -0.29
C PRO A 39 7.20 16.96 0.59
N GLY A 40 8.32 17.16 1.30
CA GLY A 40 8.91 16.16 2.18
C GLY A 40 8.15 15.92 3.48
N THR A 41 7.25 16.81 3.90
CA THR A 41 6.51 16.62 5.15
C THR A 41 5.47 15.51 5.05
N LEU A 42 4.95 15.25 3.84
CA LEU A 42 3.85 14.32 3.62
C LEU A 42 4.31 12.90 3.25
N ILE A 43 5.50 12.75 2.68
CA ILE A 43 5.98 11.47 2.12
C ILE A 43 5.99 10.33 3.17
N ASN A 44 6.50 10.60 4.37
CA ASN A 44 6.64 9.58 5.41
C ASN A 44 5.29 9.13 5.98
N PRO A 45 4.37 10.03 6.36
CA PRO A 45 3.00 9.66 6.70
C PRO A 45 2.30 8.84 5.61
N ILE A 46 2.44 9.24 4.33
CA ILE A 46 1.82 8.52 3.20
C ILE A 46 2.36 7.09 3.10
N ILE A 47 3.69 6.91 3.06
CA ILE A 47 4.32 5.59 2.95
C ILE A 47 3.90 4.70 4.12
N TYR A 48 4.02 5.21 5.34
CA TYR A 48 3.71 4.46 6.55
C TYR A 48 2.22 4.06 6.59
N GLY A 49 1.32 5.02 6.35
CA GLY A 49 -0.12 4.80 6.41
C GLY A 49 -0.65 3.85 5.32
N LEU A 50 -0.05 3.86 4.13
CA LEU A 50 -0.38 2.91 3.08
C LEU A 50 0.19 1.52 3.40
N ALA A 51 1.47 1.43 3.75
CA ALA A 51 2.14 0.16 4.02
C ALA A 51 1.50 -0.60 5.19
N THR A 52 1.27 0.06 6.31
CA THR A 52 0.68 -0.55 7.52
C THR A 52 -0.78 -0.96 7.31
N HIS A 53 -1.56 -0.14 6.63
CA HIS A 53 -2.93 -0.49 6.24
C HIS A 53 -2.93 -1.73 5.34
N ASN A 54 -2.12 -1.74 4.29
CA ASN A 54 -2.06 -2.87 3.35
C ASN A 54 -1.56 -4.16 4.02
N ALA A 55 -0.62 -4.07 4.96
CA ALA A 55 -0.16 -5.22 5.76
C ALA A 55 -1.31 -5.82 6.59
N ASN A 56 -2.06 -4.97 7.31
CA ASN A 56 -3.23 -5.38 8.07
C ASN A 56 -4.34 -5.97 7.19
N ARG A 57 -4.61 -5.37 6.03
CA ARG A 57 -5.60 -5.87 5.06
C ARG A 57 -5.18 -7.17 4.41
N SER A 58 -3.89 -7.37 4.18
CA SER A 58 -3.37 -8.65 3.67
C SER A 58 -3.66 -9.78 4.65
N ALA A 59 -3.36 -9.59 5.94
CA ALA A 59 -3.63 -10.60 6.96
C ALA A 59 -5.13 -10.82 7.22
N SER A 60 -5.91 -9.74 7.33
CA SER A 60 -7.34 -9.83 7.68
C SER A 60 -8.24 -10.22 6.52
N VAL A 61 -7.83 -9.99 5.26
CA VAL A 61 -8.66 -10.26 4.09
C VAL A 61 -7.99 -11.10 3.03
N THR A 62 -6.89 -10.62 2.45
CA THR A 62 -6.29 -11.26 1.27
C THR A 62 -5.85 -12.69 1.57
N PHE A 63 -5.22 -12.94 2.71
CA PHE A 63 -4.76 -14.28 3.11
C PHE A 63 -5.91 -15.27 3.32
N ASN A 64 -7.09 -14.80 3.69
CA ASN A 64 -8.27 -15.65 3.80
C ASN A 64 -8.78 -16.08 2.42
N LEU A 65 -8.95 -15.11 1.52
CA LEU A 65 -9.44 -15.33 0.17
C LEU A 65 -8.46 -16.16 -0.68
N MET A 66 -7.15 -15.97 -0.47
CA MET A 66 -6.08 -16.74 -1.11
C MET A 66 -5.80 -18.09 -0.43
N GLN A 67 -6.51 -18.42 0.66
CA GLN A 67 -6.31 -19.64 1.43
C GLN A 67 -4.85 -19.80 1.91
N VAL A 68 -4.26 -18.71 2.42
CA VAL A 68 -2.98 -18.70 3.15
C VAL A 68 -3.24 -18.95 4.63
N SER A 69 -4.21 -18.24 5.22
CA SER A 69 -4.57 -18.36 6.63
C SER A 69 -6.03 -18.10 6.86
N LEU A 70 -6.58 -18.64 7.94
CA LEU A 70 -8.01 -18.67 8.23
C LEU A 70 -8.26 -18.27 9.69
N PRO A 71 -9.38 -17.57 10.01
CA PRO A 71 -9.79 -17.33 11.38
C PRO A 71 -10.08 -18.66 12.06
N PHE A 72 -9.70 -18.75 13.33
CA PHE A 72 -9.94 -19.92 14.15
C PHE A 72 -9.97 -19.53 15.64
N PRO A 73 -11.10 -19.68 16.35
CA PRO A 73 -12.38 -20.22 15.89
C PRO A 73 -13.08 -19.41 14.81
N SER A 74 -13.90 -20.13 14.04
CA SER A 74 -14.89 -19.59 13.13
C SER A 74 -16.07 -20.57 13.02
N VAL A 75 -16.94 -20.53 14.04
CA VAL A 75 -18.05 -21.49 14.19
C VAL A 75 -19.10 -21.29 13.09
N SER A 76 -19.38 -20.04 12.72
CA SER A 76 -20.36 -19.66 11.70
C SER A 76 -19.88 -18.46 10.89
N GLY A 77 -20.25 -18.43 9.61
CA GLY A 77 -19.92 -17.34 8.69
C GLY A 77 -18.42 -17.21 8.43
N GLY A 78 -17.99 -15.99 8.11
CA GLY A 78 -16.59 -15.64 7.99
C GLY A 78 -16.05 -15.63 6.56
N LEU A 79 -15.03 -14.80 6.36
CA LEU A 79 -14.45 -14.53 5.05
C LEU A 79 -13.93 -15.77 4.32
N HIS A 80 -13.41 -16.75 5.06
CA HIS A 80 -12.94 -18.02 4.51
C HIS A 80 -14.06 -18.90 3.91
N ARG A 81 -15.34 -18.52 4.09
CA ARG A 81 -16.52 -19.12 3.46
C ARG A 81 -17.17 -18.19 2.43
N TYR A 82 -16.49 -17.11 2.05
CA TYR A 82 -17.02 -16.03 1.20
C TYR A 82 -18.26 -15.34 1.77
N ASP A 83 -18.45 -15.40 3.09
CA ASP A 83 -19.44 -14.60 3.80
C ASP A 83 -18.84 -13.22 4.07
N LEU A 84 -19.17 -12.27 3.19
CA LEU A 84 -18.61 -10.92 3.14
C LEU A 84 -19.55 -9.92 3.81
N SER A 85 -19.04 -9.15 4.77
CA SER A 85 -19.78 -7.98 5.26
C SER A 85 -19.76 -6.86 4.22
N GLN A 86 -20.82 -6.05 4.16
CA GLN A 86 -20.86 -4.86 3.29
C GLN A 86 -19.76 -3.85 3.64
N GLU A 87 -19.36 -3.81 4.91
CA GLU A 87 -18.33 -2.91 5.43
C GLU A 87 -16.88 -3.39 5.22
N ILE A 88 -16.68 -4.57 4.63
CA ILE A 88 -15.33 -5.16 4.50
C ILE A 88 -14.37 -4.21 3.78
N GLY A 89 -14.85 -3.41 2.83
CA GLY A 89 -14.06 -2.45 2.07
C GLY A 89 -13.91 -1.06 2.68
N ALA A 90 -14.76 -0.68 3.65
CA ALA A 90 -14.90 0.71 4.10
C ALA A 90 -13.59 1.32 4.63
N SER A 91 -12.82 0.55 5.41
CA SER A 91 -11.52 1.00 5.92
C SER A 91 -10.51 1.27 4.79
N SER A 92 -10.54 0.47 3.73
CA SER A 92 -9.64 0.64 2.58
C SER A 92 -10.05 1.82 1.73
N TRP A 93 -11.35 1.97 1.47
CA TRP A 93 -11.90 3.16 0.81
C TRP A 93 -11.46 4.44 1.51
N ASN A 94 -11.73 4.56 2.80
CA ASN A 94 -11.41 5.76 3.58
C ASN A 94 -9.90 6.01 3.68
N ASN A 95 -9.09 4.97 3.91
CA ASN A 95 -7.64 5.13 4.00
C ASN A 95 -7.03 5.59 2.67
N TYR A 96 -7.45 5.00 1.55
CA TYR A 96 -6.92 5.37 0.24
C TYR A 96 -7.31 6.80 -0.16
N TYR A 97 -8.58 7.21 -0.01
CA TYR A 97 -8.96 8.59 -0.33
C TYR A 97 -8.32 9.63 0.60
N LYS A 98 -8.12 9.29 1.89
CA LYS A 98 -7.32 10.12 2.80
C LYS A 98 -5.90 10.34 2.25
N TRP A 99 -5.22 9.28 1.83
CA TRP A 99 -3.85 9.39 1.33
C TRP A 99 -3.77 9.99 -0.07
N LEU A 100 -4.78 9.80 -0.93
CA LEU A 100 -4.89 10.51 -2.21
C LEU A 100 -4.95 12.02 -2.00
N ASN A 101 -5.66 12.50 -0.97
CA ASN A 101 -5.65 13.92 -0.61
C ASN A 101 -4.25 14.43 -0.26
N ASN A 102 -3.54 13.70 0.60
CA ASN A 102 -2.16 14.05 0.96
C ASN A 102 -1.21 13.97 -0.24
N ILE A 103 -1.39 13.01 -1.14
CA ILE A 103 -0.59 12.88 -2.36
C ILE A 103 -0.85 14.06 -3.31
N LYS A 104 -2.11 14.52 -3.45
CA LYS A 104 -2.47 15.72 -4.22
C LYS A 104 -1.74 16.96 -3.68
N GLU A 105 -1.80 17.19 -2.37
CA GLU A 105 -1.10 18.30 -1.73
C GLU A 105 0.42 18.21 -1.88
N MET A 106 1.00 17.01 -1.71
CA MET A 106 2.43 16.77 -1.93
C MET A 106 2.85 17.12 -3.37
N LYS A 107 2.04 16.74 -4.37
CA LYS A 107 2.28 17.05 -5.78
C LYS A 107 2.22 18.56 -6.04
N ILE A 108 1.21 19.25 -5.51
CA ILE A 108 1.05 20.70 -5.66
C ILE A 108 2.25 21.43 -5.04
N ALA A 109 2.64 21.05 -3.82
CA ALA A 109 3.81 21.61 -3.15
C ALA A 109 5.09 21.36 -3.96
N ALA A 110 5.26 20.16 -4.53
CA ALA A 110 6.44 19.81 -5.32
C ALA A 110 6.55 20.65 -6.59
N ILE A 111 5.44 20.84 -7.31
CA ILE A 111 5.38 21.70 -8.50
C ILE A 111 5.71 23.16 -8.13
N ARG A 112 5.13 23.68 -7.04
CA ARG A 112 5.42 25.04 -6.55
C ARG A 112 6.88 25.23 -6.16
N ALA A 113 7.49 24.20 -5.58
CA ALA A 113 8.90 24.19 -5.18
C ALA A 113 9.86 23.87 -6.35
N GLU A 114 9.35 23.63 -7.56
CA GLU A 114 10.12 23.16 -8.72
C GLU A 114 10.96 21.90 -8.43
N ASP A 115 10.42 20.99 -7.60
CA ASP A 115 11.08 19.73 -7.22
C ASP A 115 10.48 18.53 -7.99
N PRO A 116 11.07 18.16 -9.14
CA PRO A 116 10.53 17.11 -9.99
C PRO A 116 10.68 15.71 -9.37
N ASN A 117 11.58 15.52 -8.40
CA ASN A 117 11.73 14.22 -7.73
C ASN A 117 10.53 13.93 -6.84
N TYR A 118 10.06 14.92 -6.06
CA TYR A 118 8.84 14.75 -5.27
C TYR A 118 7.58 14.71 -6.14
N GLU A 119 7.54 15.42 -7.26
CA GLU A 119 6.45 15.29 -8.24
C GLU A 119 6.35 13.86 -8.78
N ALA A 120 7.50 13.28 -9.18
CA ALA A 120 7.57 11.90 -9.68
C ALA A 120 7.15 10.87 -8.61
N ILE A 121 7.57 11.07 -7.35
CA ILE A 121 7.16 10.23 -6.23
C ILE A 121 5.64 10.36 -5.97
N ALA A 122 5.09 11.57 -6.03
CA ALA A 122 3.66 11.79 -5.86
C ALA A 122 2.84 11.04 -6.93
N LEU A 123 3.24 11.13 -8.20
CA LEU A 123 2.62 10.36 -9.30
C LEU A 123 2.73 8.84 -9.05
N THR A 124 3.89 8.36 -8.61
CA THR A 124 4.12 6.94 -8.33
C THR A 124 3.23 6.42 -7.21
N LEU A 125 3.13 7.16 -6.10
CA LEU A 125 2.27 6.80 -4.97
C LEU A 125 0.79 6.92 -5.34
N ASN A 126 0.40 7.92 -6.14
CA ASN A 126 -0.96 8.06 -6.66
C ASN A 126 -1.38 6.84 -7.49
N ALA A 127 -0.52 6.41 -8.42
CA ALA A 127 -0.73 5.21 -9.23
C ALA A 127 -0.86 3.95 -8.37
N TRP A 128 -0.02 3.80 -7.33
CA TRP A 128 -0.12 2.66 -6.40
C TRP A 128 -1.46 2.64 -5.65
N VAL A 129 -1.93 3.79 -5.18
CA VAL A 129 -3.21 3.88 -4.45
C VAL A 129 -4.39 3.59 -5.35
N TYR A 130 -4.46 4.20 -6.54
CA TYR A 130 -5.56 3.96 -7.47
C TYR A 130 -5.59 2.53 -8.01
N ALA A 131 -4.42 1.91 -8.25
CA ALA A 131 -4.36 0.49 -8.60
C ALA A 131 -5.02 -0.39 -7.52
N ASN A 132 -4.69 -0.16 -6.24
CA ASN A 132 -5.30 -0.90 -5.14
C ASN A 132 -6.81 -0.62 -5.02
N LEU A 133 -7.24 0.65 -5.16
CA LEU A 133 -8.66 1.01 -5.11
C LEU A 133 -9.46 0.27 -6.20
N THR A 134 -9.04 0.40 -7.46
CA THR A 134 -9.79 -0.18 -8.56
C THR A 134 -9.70 -1.71 -8.58
N ASP A 135 -8.59 -2.31 -8.15
CA ASP A 135 -8.48 -3.77 -8.03
C ASP A 135 -9.44 -4.36 -6.98
N ILE A 136 -9.83 -3.58 -5.97
CA ILE A 136 -10.79 -4.00 -4.94
C ILE A 136 -12.23 -3.69 -5.33
N PHE A 137 -12.49 -2.51 -5.89
CA PHE A 137 -13.86 -1.99 -6.07
C PHE A 137 -14.34 -1.90 -7.52
N GLY A 138 -13.45 -2.08 -8.50
CA GLY A 138 -13.76 -1.79 -9.90
C GLY A 138 -13.77 -0.29 -10.16
N PRO A 139 -14.81 0.28 -10.80
CA PRO A 139 -14.94 1.72 -10.97
C PRO A 139 -14.88 2.47 -9.64
N VAL A 140 -14.14 3.58 -9.59
CA VAL A 140 -14.03 4.46 -8.41
C VAL A 140 -13.82 5.91 -8.85
N PRO A 141 -14.16 6.92 -8.03
CA PRO A 141 -13.81 8.30 -8.34
C PRO A 141 -12.30 8.53 -8.46
N MET A 142 -11.84 9.08 -9.58
CA MET A 142 -10.44 9.43 -9.83
C MET A 142 -10.31 10.86 -10.37
N THR A 143 -10.96 11.18 -11.49
CA THR A 143 -10.83 12.45 -12.20
C THR A 143 -11.45 13.63 -11.45
N GLU A 144 -12.55 13.37 -10.76
CA GLU A 144 -13.27 14.34 -9.91
C GLU A 144 -12.99 14.17 -8.41
N ALA A 145 -12.19 13.16 -8.04
CA ALA A 145 -11.93 12.84 -6.65
C ALA A 145 -11.07 13.91 -5.98
N VAL A 146 -11.18 13.98 -4.65
CA VAL A 146 -10.35 14.87 -3.82
C VAL A 146 -10.56 16.35 -4.21
N SER A 147 -11.80 16.69 -4.59
CA SER A 147 -12.19 18.05 -5.00
C SER A 147 -13.20 18.71 -4.06
N GLY A 148 -13.15 18.33 -2.77
CA GLY A 148 -14.08 18.83 -1.77
C GLY A 148 -13.93 20.32 -1.47
N GLU A 149 -12.70 20.85 -1.52
CA GLU A 149 -12.43 22.29 -1.34
C GLU A 149 -12.95 23.11 -2.51
N GLU A 150 -12.98 22.51 -3.71
CA GLU A 150 -13.56 23.07 -4.92
C GLU A 150 -15.09 22.91 -4.98
N GLY A 151 -15.71 22.34 -3.93
CA GLY A 151 -17.16 22.19 -3.77
C GLY A 151 -17.76 20.91 -4.37
N ASN A 152 -16.94 20.02 -4.94
CA ASN A 152 -17.43 18.73 -5.43
C ASN A 152 -17.48 17.69 -4.30
N LEU A 153 -18.68 17.51 -3.74
CA LEU A 153 -18.93 16.53 -2.67
C LEU A 153 -19.43 15.17 -3.19
N TYR A 154 -19.71 15.05 -4.49
CA TYR A 154 -20.30 13.86 -5.11
C TYR A 154 -19.55 13.49 -6.39
N PRO A 155 -18.26 13.11 -6.29
CA PRO A 155 -17.44 12.88 -7.47
C PRO A 155 -17.93 11.66 -8.24
N ALA A 156 -17.97 11.77 -9.56
CA ALA A 156 -18.37 10.68 -10.44
C ALA A 156 -17.37 9.51 -10.39
N PHE A 157 -17.86 8.30 -10.67
CA PHE A 157 -17.03 7.10 -10.75
C PHE A 157 -16.40 6.99 -12.14
N ASP A 158 -15.09 6.81 -12.19
CA ASP A 158 -14.35 6.52 -13.42
C ASP A 158 -14.27 5.01 -13.66
N SER A 159 -14.26 4.59 -14.93
CA SER A 159 -14.09 3.18 -15.27
C SER A 159 -12.69 2.69 -14.90
N GLN A 160 -12.59 1.41 -14.55
CA GLN A 160 -11.29 0.77 -14.28
C GLN A 160 -10.32 0.90 -15.46
N GLU A 161 -10.82 0.85 -16.70
CA GLU A 161 -10.01 1.06 -17.90
C GLU A 161 -9.38 2.47 -17.94
N LEU A 162 -10.18 3.52 -17.69
CA LEU A 162 -9.70 4.90 -17.66
C LEU A 162 -8.67 5.10 -16.54
N ILE A 163 -8.92 4.50 -15.37
CA ILE A 163 -8.00 4.55 -14.23
C ILE A 163 -6.66 3.93 -14.61
N TYR A 164 -6.65 2.68 -15.12
CA TYR A 164 -5.42 2.01 -15.53
C TYR A 164 -4.67 2.75 -16.63
N LYS A 165 -5.39 3.29 -17.62
CA LYS A 165 -4.79 4.11 -18.68
C LYS A 165 -4.09 5.34 -18.09
N THR A 166 -4.73 6.02 -17.13
CA THR A 166 -4.18 7.24 -16.52
C THR A 166 -2.97 6.94 -15.67
N ILE A 167 -3.06 5.98 -14.75
CA ILE A 167 -1.94 5.67 -13.83
C ILE A 167 -0.72 5.14 -14.57
N LEU A 168 -0.89 4.41 -15.69
CA LEU A 168 0.24 3.98 -16.51
C LEU A 168 0.92 5.14 -17.25
N VAL A 169 0.14 6.12 -17.72
CA VAL A 169 0.70 7.36 -18.31
C VAL A 169 1.42 8.18 -17.24
N ASP A 170 0.87 8.27 -16.03
CA ASP A 170 1.49 8.98 -14.92
C ASP A 170 2.80 8.33 -14.47
N LEU A 171 2.90 7.00 -14.49
CA LEU A 171 4.15 6.28 -14.19
C LEU A 171 5.23 6.51 -15.26
N GLU A 172 4.87 6.55 -16.54
CA GLU A 172 5.79 6.94 -17.62
C GLU A 172 6.30 8.37 -17.42
N ARG A 173 5.40 9.32 -17.13
CA ARG A 173 5.76 10.70 -16.80
C ARG A 173 6.69 10.76 -15.58
N ALA A 174 6.36 10.05 -14.50
CA ALA A 174 7.18 9.99 -13.29
C ALA A 174 8.61 9.50 -13.61
N ASN A 175 8.74 8.45 -14.42
CA ASN A 175 10.04 7.92 -14.85
C ASN A 175 10.90 8.98 -15.58
N THR A 176 10.28 9.88 -16.34
CA THR A 176 10.98 11.00 -17.02
C THR A 176 11.33 12.19 -16.13
N LEU A 177 10.61 12.39 -15.02
CA LEU A 177 10.81 13.53 -14.12
C LEU A 177 12.00 13.34 -13.18
N TYR A 178 12.33 12.10 -12.82
CA TYR A 178 13.41 11.81 -11.88
C TYR A 178 14.76 12.39 -12.33
N LYS A 179 15.32 13.28 -11.51
CA LYS A 179 16.66 13.84 -11.66
C LYS A 179 17.59 13.19 -10.64
N THR A 180 18.21 12.07 -11.00
CA THR A 180 19.07 11.28 -10.10
C THR A 180 20.35 12.00 -9.64
N SER A 181 20.72 13.10 -10.29
CA SER A 181 21.82 13.99 -9.88
C SER A 181 21.40 15.04 -8.86
N SER A 182 20.08 15.25 -8.67
CA SER A 182 19.52 16.21 -7.73
C SER A 182 19.13 15.47 -6.44
N PRO A 183 19.61 15.91 -5.27
CA PRO A 183 19.22 15.31 -4.01
C PRO A 183 17.76 15.65 -3.68
N MET A 184 17.11 14.79 -2.88
CA MET A 184 15.90 15.17 -2.16
C MET A 184 16.31 15.90 -0.88
N VAL A 185 15.91 17.16 -0.75
CA VAL A 185 16.49 18.11 0.24
C VAL A 185 15.72 18.22 1.56
N TYR A 186 14.54 17.60 1.65
CA TYR A 186 13.75 17.60 2.88
C TYR A 186 14.09 16.39 3.78
N ALA A 187 13.21 16.08 4.73
CA ALA A 187 13.37 14.93 5.63
C ALA A 187 13.61 13.63 4.86
N SER A 188 14.48 12.78 5.42
CA SER A 188 14.79 11.47 4.83
C SER A 188 13.54 10.60 4.76
N ASP A 189 13.27 10.04 3.58
CA ASP A 189 12.14 9.15 3.39
C ASP A 189 12.38 7.77 4.03
N ILE A 190 11.34 7.20 4.63
CA ILE A 190 11.43 5.94 5.39
C ILE A 190 11.57 4.69 4.51
N LEU A 191 11.41 4.78 3.19
CA LEU A 191 11.47 3.63 2.29
C LEU A 191 12.86 3.48 1.66
N PHE A 192 13.37 4.53 1.03
CA PHE A 192 14.62 4.53 0.27
C PHE A 192 15.65 5.56 0.74
N GLN A 193 15.40 6.26 1.85
CA GLN A 193 16.36 7.18 2.47
C GLN A 193 16.85 8.25 1.48
N ASN A 194 15.93 8.82 0.71
CA ASN A 194 16.14 9.82 -0.33
C ASN A 194 16.95 9.33 -1.54
N ASP A 195 17.10 8.01 -1.74
CA ASP A 195 17.71 7.44 -2.94
C ASP A 195 16.76 7.53 -4.14
N VAL A 196 16.93 8.60 -4.93
CA VAL A 196 16.17 8.88 -6.15
C VAL A 196 16.28 7.75 -7.18
N LYS A 197 17.42 7.03 -7.24
CA LYS A 197 17.57 5.91 -8.18
C LYS A 197 16.67 4.75 -7.77
N LYS A 198 16.57 4.45 -6.48
CA LYS A 198 15.65 3.42 -5.97
C LYS A 198 14.19 3.81 -6.17
N TRP A 199 13.83 5.08 -5.99
CA TRP A 199 12.49 5.58 -6.32
C TRP A 199 12.15 5.34 -7.79
N ARG A 200 13.04 5.72 -8.73
CA ARG A 200 12.85 5.46 -10.16
C ARG A 200 12.72 3.96 -10.47
N LYS A 201 13.52 3.12 -9.82
CA LYS A 201 13.40 1.65 -9.93
C LYS A 201 12.07 1.13 -9.41
N PHE A 202 11.57 1.67 -8.31
CA PHE A 202 10.26 1.32 -7.77
C PHE A 202 9.13 1.73 -8.72
N THR A 203 9.17 2.93 -9.30
CA THR A 203 8.19 3.41 -10.30
C THR A 203 8.08 2.46 -11.49
N ASN A 204 9.20 2.08 -12.10
CA ASN A 204 9.18 1.17 -13.26
C ASN A 204 8.79 -0.25 -12.85
N SER A 205 9.21 -0.72 -11.67
CA SER A 205 8.82 -2.05 -11.17
C SER A 205 7.31 -2.11 -10.86
N LEU A 206 6.74 -1.03 -10.32
CA LEU A 206 5.30 -0.88 -10.13
C LEU A 206 4.57 -0.86 -11.48
N GLN A 207 5.11 -0.13 -12.46
CA GLN A 207 4.55 -0.14 -13.81
C GLN A 207 4.54 -1.56 -14.41
N MET A 208 5.58 -2.36 -14.20
CA MET A 208 5.59 -3.78 -14.61
C MET A 208 4.47 -4.58 -13.93
N ARG A 209 4.26 -4.42 -12.62
CA ARG A 209 3.14 -5.06 -11.89
C ARG A 209 1.80 -4.68 -12.50
N LEU A 210 1.57 -3.39 -12.76
CA LEU A 210 0.30 -2.89 -13.30
C LEU A 210 0.05 -3.34 -14.74
N LEU A 211 1.09 -3.41 -15.57
CA LEU A 211 0.98 -3.97 -16.91
C LEU A 211 0.65 -5.46 -16.87
N LEU A 212 1.31 -6.23 -15.99
CA LEU A 212 1.00 -7.67 -15.87
C LEU A 212 -0.43 -7.90 -15.40
N ARG A 213 -0.94 -7.07 -14.47
CA ARG A 213 -2.33 -7.14 -13.99
C ARG A 213 -3.35 -7.06 -15.14
N ILE A 214 -3.12 -6.19 -16.12
CA ILE A 214 -4.04 -5.99 -17.27
C ILE A 214 -3.68 -6.84 -18.49
N SER A 215 -2.66 -7.71 -18.39
CA SER A 215 -2.06 -8.41 -19.54
C SER A 215 -3.01 -9.32 -20.33
N ASN A 216 -4.06 -9.84 -19.70
CA ASN A 216 -5.09 -10.65 -20.37
C ASN A 216 -6.10 -9.81 -21.20
N ARG A 217 -5.99 -8.48 -21.19
CA ARG A 217 -6.76 -7.57 -22.04
C ARG A 217 -5.94 -7.24 -23.28
N SER A 218 -6.20 -7.95 -24.38
CA SER A 218 -5.43 -7.86 -25.64
C SER A 218 -5.24 -6.43 -26.15
N GLU A 219 -6.27 -5.60 -26.01
CA GLU A 219 -6.34 -4.20 -26.41
C GLU A 219 -5.32 -3.30 -25.68
N THR A 220 -4.78 -3.74 -24.54
CA THR A 220 -3.79 -2.99 -23.77
C THR A 220 -2.36 -3.16 -24.29
N ASN A 221 -2.10 -4.21 -25.09
CA ASN A 221 -0.76 -4.62 -25.52
C ASN A 221 0.24 -4.75 -24.36
N ALA A 222 -0.22 -5.12 -23.15
CA ALA A 222 0.60 -5.06 -21.94
C ALA A 222 1.86 -5.92 -21.99
N PHE A 223 1.81 -7.15 -22.54
CA PHE A 223 3.02 -7.98 -22.71
C PHE A 223 4.05 -7.36 -23.65
N GLN A 224 3.61 -6.68 -24.73
CA GLN A 224 4.52 -5.97 -25.62
C GLN A 224 5.18 -4.79 -24.91
N LYS A 225 4.44 -4.05 -24.08
CA LYS A 225 4.99 -2.96 -23.26
C LYS A 225 5.99 -3.48 -22.22
N LEU A 226 5.67 -4.59 -21.55
CA LEU A 226 6.60 -5.28 -20.64
C LEU A 226 7.89 -5.67 -21.35
N ALA A 227 7.80 -6.27 -22.54
CA ALA A 227 8.98 -6.63 -23.33
C ALA A 227 9.82 -5.39 -23.68
N THR A 228 9.19 -4.30 -24.10
CA THR A 228 9.89 -3.02 -24.35
C THR A 228 10.62 -2.53 -23.11
N MET A 229 10.00 -2.56 -21.93
CA MET A 229 10.66 -2.15 -20.68
C MET A 229 11.86 -3.04 -20.36
N ILE A 230 11.69 -4.36 -20.45
CA ILE A 230 12.74 -5.36 -20.17
C ILE A 230 13.94 -5.18 -21.11
N GLN A 231 13.70 -4.89 -22.40
CA GLN A 231 14.74 -4.71 -23.41
C GLN A 231 15.43 -3.34 -23.35
N ASN A 232 14.88 -2.37 -22.60
CA ASN A 232 15.42 -1.02 -22.47
C ASN A 232 15.72 -0.64 -21.01
N PRO A 233 16.63 -1.36 -20.31
CA PRO A 233 16.88 -1.19 -18.88
C PRO A 233 17.48 0.18 -18.50
N ILE A 234 18.08 0.91 -19.43
CA ILE A 234 18.57 2.28 -19.20
C ILE A 234 17.40 3.27 -19.09
N LEU A 235 16.37 3.08 -19.92
CA LEU A 235 15.17 3.91 -19.92
C LEU A 235 14.22 3.50 -18.79
N TYR A 236 14.11 2.20 -18.55
CA TYR A 236 13.25 1.59 -17.54
C TYR A 236 14.08 0.79 -16.53
N PRO A 237 14.92 1.44 -15.70
CA PRO A 237 15.62 0.74 -14.64
C PRO A 237 14.60 0.19 -13.64
N VAL A 238 14.72 -1.09 -13.29
CA VAL A 238 13.86 -1.79 -12.32
C VAL A 238 14.74 -2.37 -11.21
N PHE A 239 14.16 -3.06 -10.23
CA PHE A 239 14.95 -3.76 -9.22
C PHE A 239 15.85 -4.84 -9.84
N GLU A 240 17.10 -4.91 -9.37
CA GLU A 240 18.12 -5.85 -9.85
C GLU A 240 18.59 -6.83 -8.77
N ASN A 241 18.26 -6.58 -7.51
CA ASN A 241 18.58 -7.45 -6.38
C ASN A 241 17.65 -7.18 -5.18
N THR A 242 17.72 -8.04 -4.16
CA THR A 242 16.86 -7.98 -2.97
C THR A 242 17.03 -6.68 -2.16
N ALA A 243 18.22 -6.05 -2.14
CA ALA A 243 18.50 -4.81 -1.40
C ALA A 243 17.88 -3.53 -2.03
N GLU A 244 17.36 -3.65 -3.24
CA GLU A 244 16.62 -2.59 -3.94
C GLU A 244 15.11 -2.69 -3.77
N SER A 245 14.60 -3.82 -3.26
CA SER A 245 13.17 -4.05 -3.06
C SER A 245 12.53 -2.93 -2.23
N ALA A 246 11.29 -2.58 -2.56
CA ALA A 246 10.47 -1.69 -1.76
C ALA A 246 9.97 -2.44 -0.52
N ILE A 247 10.73 -2.36 0.57
CA ILE A 247 10.41 -2.96 1.86
C ILE A 247 10.46 -1.88 2.92
N LEU A 248 9.33 -1.58 3.54
CA LEU A 248 9.32 -0.70 4.71
C LEU A 248 9.83 -1.49 5.92
N LYS A 249 10.97 -1.06 6.46
CA LYS A 249 11.52 -1.57 7.73
C LYS A 249 10.86 -0.84 8.89
N VAL A 250 10.01 -1.54 9.62
CA VAL A 250 9.36 -1.01 10.81
C VAL A 250 10.25 -1.20 12.02
N THR A 251 10.77 -0.09 12.56
CA THR A 251 11.80 -0.10 13.62
C THR A 251 11.24 -0.30 15.01
N GLY A 252 9.95 -0.04 15.23
CA GLY A 252 9.34 -0.01 16.55
C GLY A 252 9.48 1.32 17.28
N VAL A 253 10.01 2.35 16.61
CA VAL A 253 10.17 3.71 17.17
C VAL A 253 9.17 4.63 16.48
N THR A 254 8.34 5.33 17.26
CA THR A 254 7.34 6.28 16.76
C THR A 254 7.94 7.26 15.74
N PRO A 255 7.27 7.52 14.60
CA PRO A 255 5.96 6.98 14.18
C PRO A 255 6.02 5.61 13.47
N ASN A 256 7.19 5.01 13.31
CA ASN A 256 7.42 3.76 12.59
C ASN A 256 7.25 2.52 13.49
N VAL A 257 6.00 2.24 13.87
CA VAL A 257 5.63 1.13 14.78
C VAL A 257 4.85 0.04 14.03
N SER A 258 4.78 -1.16 14.63
CA SER A 258 4.07 -2.29 14.01
C SER A 258 2.57 -1.97 13.83
N PRO A 259 1.96 -2.37 12.70
CA PRO A 259 0.51 -2.32 12.54
C PRO A 259 -0.24 -3.23 13.53
N TRP A 260 0.45 -4.19 14.13
CA TRP A 260 -0.07 -5.07 15.17
C TRP A 260 0.36 -4.57 16.55
N GLY A 261 -0.60 -4.47 17.48
CA GLY A 261 -0.34 -4.00 18.84
C GLY A 261 0.65 -4.91 19.59
N ARG A 262 0.58 -6.23 19.38
CA ARG A 262 1.50 -7.22 19.96
C ARG A 262 1.88 -8.29 18.93
N PRO A 263 3.11 -8.86 19.03
CA PRO A 263 3.52 -10.00 18.19
C PRO A 263 2.53 -11.17 18.16
N GLN A 264 1.87 -11.44 19.28
CA GLN A 264 0.91 -12.52 19.39
C GLN A 264 -0.34 -12.29 18.54
N ASP A 265 -0.76 -11.04 18.32
CA ASP A 265 -1.98 -10.71 17.58
C ASP A 265 -1.92 -11.13 16.09
N PHE A 266 -0.72 -11.41 15.56
CA PHE A 266 -0.52 -11.94 14.21
C PHE A 266 -0.77 -13.44 14.09
N SER A 267 -0.69 -14.18 15.20
CA SER A 267 -0.80 -15.65 15.24
C SER A 267 -1.99 -16.14 16.06
N LEU A 268 -2.49 -15.29 16.96
CA LEU A 268 -3.66 -15.55 17.78
C LEU A 268 -4.91 -15.60 16.90
N ASN A 269 -5.81 -16.53 17.20
CA ASN A 269 -7.09 -16.71 16.51
C ASN A 269 -6.99 -16.93 14.99
N VAL A 270 -5.83 -17.39 14.50
CA VAL A 270 -5.56 -17.66 13.09
C VAL A 270 -4.85 -19.00 12.96
N LYS A 271 -5.25 -19.82 12.00
CA LYS A 271 -4.52 -21.03 11.57
C LYS A 271 -4.09 -20.89 10.12
N ILE A 272 -2.99 -21.53 9.77
CA ILE A 272 -2.57 -21.64 8.37
C ILE A 272 -3.52 -22.61 7.65
N ALA A 273 -3.92 -22.24 6.44
CA ALA A 273 -4.76 -23.10 5.61
C ALA A 273 -3.97 -24.30 5.08
N SER A 274 -4.60 -25.47 5.02
CA SER A 274 -3.99 -26.69 4.48
C SER A 274 -3.52 -26.49 3.04
N PHE A 275 -4.32 -25.81 2.21
CA PHE A 275 -3.96 -25.46 0.82
C PHE A 275 -2.56 -24.85 0.72
N PHE A 276 -2.24 -23.87 1.55
CA PHE A 276 -0.95 -23.20 1.50
C PHE A 276 0.19 -24.05 2.08
N ILE A 277 0.03 -24.57 3.29
CA ILE A 277 1.13 -25.28 3.96
C ILE A 277 1.44 -26.64 3.34
N ASP A 278 0.45 -27.31 2.74
CA ASP A 278 0.65 -28.61 2.09
C ASP A 278 1.45 -28.46 0.79
N ASN A 279 1.29 -27.35 0.06
CA ASN A 279 2.15 -27.01 -1.07
C ASN A 279 3.60 -26.81 -0.62
N LEU A 280 3.82 -26.07 0.46
CA LEU A 280 5.17 -25.88 1.02
C LEU A 280 5.77 -27.20 1.52
N ASN A 281 4.96 -28.09 2.11
CA ASN A 281 5.40 -29.41 2.53
C ASN A 281 5.80 -30.28 1.34
N THR A 282 4.99 -30.30 0.28
CA THR A 282 5.25 -31.07 -0.95
C THR A 282 6.56 -30.65 -1.60
N MET A 283 6.84 -29.34 -1.62
CA MET A 283 8.09 -28.79 -2.15
C MET A 283 9.27 -28.88 -1.17
N SER A 284 9.05 -29.40 0.05
CA SER A 284 10.01 -29.33 1.14
C SER A 284 10.58 -27.92 1.36
N ASP A 285 9.73 -26.91 1.22
CA ASP A 285 10.13 -25.51 1.15
C ASP A 285 10.90 -25.07 2.41
N PRO A 286 12.11 -24.50 2.26
CA PRO A 286 12.95 -24.09 3.39
C PRO A 286 12.40 -22.88 4.16
N ARG A 287 11.40 -22.17 3.61
CA ARG A 287 10.77 -21.00 4.27
C ARG A 287 9.72 -21.39 5.30
N ARG A 288 9.30 -22.67 5.37
CA ARG A 288 8.33 -23.18 6.36
C ARG A 288 8.60 -22.72 7.81
N PRO A 289 9.81 -22.86 8.39
CA PRO A 289 10.09 -22.41 9.76
C PRO A 289 9.98 -20.90 9.97
N ILE A 290 10.18 -20.09 8.92
CA ILE A 290 10.06 -18.63 8.99
C ILE A 290 8.59 -18.23 8.94
N ILE A 291 7.80 -18.90 8.12
CA ILE A 291 6.40 -18.58 7.86
C ILE A 291 5.48 -19.12 8.97
N ALA A 292 5.72 -20.34 9.43
CA ALA A 292 4.77 -21.13 10.21
C ALA A 292 5.38 -21.67 11.51
N SER A 293 4.54 -21.77 12.55
CA SER A 293 4.81 -22.62 13.70
C SER A 293 4.58 -24.10 13.36
N VAL A 294 5.21 -25.00 14.11
CA VAL A 294 4.92 -26.43 14.03
C VAL A 294 3.57 -26.73 14.68
N ALA A 295 2.77 -27.58 14.04
CA ALA A 295 1.57 -28.14 14.62
C ALA A 295 1.92 -29.19 15.68
N THR A 296 1.02 -29.39 16.64
CA THR A 296 1.18 -30.39 17.69
C THR A 296 -0.05 -31.28 17.82
N ASP A 297 0.13 -32.51 18.28
CA ASP A 297 -0.99 -33.34 18.74
C ASP A 297 -1.54 -32.81 20.08
N MET A 298 -2.55 -33.48 20.62
CA MET A 298 -3.18 -33.10 21.90
C MET A 298 -2.26 -33.34 23.12
N ASN A 299 -1.17 -34.09 22.95
CA ASN A 299 -0.13 -34.33 23.96
C ASN A 299 1.09 -33.41 23.77
N THR A 300 0.94 -32.34 22.97
CA THR A 300 1.96 -31.33 22.64
C THR A 300 3.18 -31.85 21.89
N ILE A 301 3.09 -33.03 21.28
CA ILE A 301 4.14 -33.61 20.43
C ILE A 301 4.05 -32.98 19.05
N SER A 302 5.19 -32.52 18.51
CA SER A 302 5.27 -31.96 17.16
C SER A 302 4.85 -32.99 16.11
N ILE A 303 3.95 -32.58 15.22
CA ILE A 303 3.48 -33.39 14.08
C ILE A 303 3.86 -32.74 12.73
N GLY A 304 4.86 -31.86 12.75
CA GLY A 304 5.33 -31.11 11.57
C GLY A 304 4.46 -29.89 11.27
N TYR A 305 4.44 -29.45 10.01
CA TYR A 305 3.63 -28.31 9.58
C TYR A 305 2.28 -28.79 9.05
N LYS A 306 1.19 -28.43 9.72
CA LYS A 306 -0.14 -28.92 9.37
C LYS A 306 -1.19 -27.85 9.57
N GLY A 307 -1.92 -27.53 8.50
CA GLY A 307 -2.97 -26.53 8.49
C GLY A 307 -4.37 -27.12 8.67
N ILE A 308 -5.39 -26.27 8.57
CA ILE A 308 -6.82 -26.67 8.54
C ILE A 308 -7.44 -26.36 7.18
N PRO A 309 -8.44 -27.12 6.72
CA PRO A 309 -9.08 -26.86 5.44
C PRO A 309 -9.83 -25.52 5.44
N SER A 310 -9.79 -24.82 4.30
CA SER A 310 -10.66 -23.66 4.09
C SER A 310 -12.13 -24.07 4.14
N ALA A 311 -12.99 -23.11 4.47
CA ALA A 311 -14.42 -23.32 4.67
C ALA A 311 -14.83 -24.50 5.60
N TYR A 312 -13.98 -24.87 6.59
CA TYR A 312 -14.33 -25.89 7.57
C TYR A 312 -15.63 -25.56 8.32
N VAL A 313 -16.39 -26.58 8.73
CA VAL A 313 -17.71 -26.45 9.39
C VAL A 313 -17.68 -27.12 10.74
N GLY A 314 -18.27 -26.49 11.76
CA GLY A 314 -18.42 -27.07 13.09
C GLY A 314 -17.43 -26.51 14.11
N ALA A 315 -17.42 -27.14 15.30
CA ALA A 315 -16.61 -26.69 16.43
C ALA A 315 -15.12 -26.98 16.23
N GLU A 316 -14.28 -26.26 16.96
CA GLU A 316 -12.82 -26.43 16.97
C GLU A 316 -12.39 -27.86 17.35
N SER A 317 -13.15 -28.50 18.24
CA SER A 317 -12.90 -29.87 18.73
C SER A 317 -12.94 -30.94 17.64
N GLN A 318 -13.40 -30.63 16.43
CA GLN A 318 -13.30 -31.53 15.28
C GLN A 318 -11.84 -31.82 14.88
N PHE A 319 -10.92 -30.91 15.21
CA PHE A 319 -9.50 -31.09 14.93
C PHE A 319 -8.82 -31.71 16.16
N ALA A 320 -8.39 -32.97 16.04
CA ALA A 320 -7.67 -33.70 17.10
C ALA A 320 -6.18 -33.30 17.20
N TYR A 321 -5.85 -32.06 16.87
CA TYR A 321 -4.49 -31.50 16.87
C TYR A 321 -4.55 -29.97 16.88
N ASN A 322 -3.47 -29.34 17.33
CA ASN A 322 -3.26 -27.91 17.22
C ASN A 322 -2.58 -27.59 15.90
N ALA A 323 -3.32 -27.03 14.94
CA ALA A 323 -2.77 -26.65 13.64
C ALA A 323 -1.74 -25.52 13.73
N SER A 324 -0.85 -25.47 12.74
CA SER A 324 0.14 -24.42 12.51
C SER A 324 -0.53 -23.04 12.46
N THR A 325 0.14 -22.06 13.06
CA THR A 325 -0.17 -20.63 13.01
C THR A 325 0.95 -19.91 12.26
N PHE A 326 0.79 -18.62 11.96
CA PHE A 326 1.94 -17.82 11.55
C PHE A 326 2.98 -17.77 12.67
N ASN A 327 4.25 -17.78 12.29
CA ASN A 327 5.34 -17.52 13.22
C ASN A 327 5.36 -16.03 13.58
N SER A 328 5.12 -15.70 14.85
CA SER A 328 5.05 -14.31 15.35
C SER A 328 6.39 -13.56 15.26
N ALA A 329 7.52 -14.27 15.09
CA ALA A 329 8.82 -13.65 14.86
C ALA A 329 8.85 -12.78 13.58
N GLN A 330 7.92 -13.01 12.64
CA GLN A 330 7.81 -12.19 11.42
C GLN A 330 7.40 -10.74 11.72
N ILE A 331 6.78 -10.48 12.87
CA ILE A 331 6.32 -9.14 13.25
C ILE A 331 7.02 -8.60 14.49
N THR A 332 8.17 -9.19 14.87
CA THR A 332 9.05 -8.61 15.88
C THR A 332 9.97 -7.57 15.25
N ASN A 333 10.14 -6.43 15.91
CA ASN A 333 10.97 -5.36 15.39
C ASN A 333 12.46 -5.74 15.34
N PRO A 334 13.21 -5.33 14.30
CA PRO A 334 12.71 -4.66 13.09
C PRO A 334 11.93 -5.63 12.20
N MET A 335 10.68 -5.28 11.85
CA MET A 335 9.84 -6.11 10.97
C MET A 335 9.77 -5.52 9.56
N ASN A 336 9.49 -6.37 8.57
CA ASN A 336 9.45 -5.97 7.16
C ASN A 336 8.01 -5.95 6.65
N ILE A 337 7.62 -4.84 6.01
CA ILE A 337 6.39 -4.76 5.20
C ILE A 337 6.80 -4.69 3.73
N PHE A 338 6.44 -5.71 2.96
CA PHE A 338 6.79 -5.84 1.56
C PHE A 338 5.79 -5.07 0.68
N LEU A 339 6.24 -4.05 -0.05
CA LEU A 339 5.40 -3.28 -0.99
C LEU A 339 5.51 -3.84 -2.41
N LEU A 340 6.75 -4.06 -2.86
CA LEU A 340 7.10 -4.69 -4.15
C LEU A 340 8.52 -5.23 -4.07
N THR A 341 8.73 -6.48 -4.48
CA THR A 341 10.00 -7.18 -4.29
C THR A 341 10.73 -7.42 -5.59
N TYR A 342 12.06 -7.57 -5.53
CA TYR A 342 12.83 -8.02 -6.68
C TYR A 342 12.39 -9.41 -7.17
N ALA A 343 11.99 -10.31 -6.27
CA ALA A 343 11.45 -11.61 -6.63
C ALA A 343 10.22 -11.47 -7.55
N GLU A 344 9.31 -10.54 -7.24
CA GLU A 344 8.15 -10.26 -8.08
C GLU A 344 8.55 -9.72 -9.46
N VAL A 345 9.53 -8.83 -9.54
CA VAL A 345 10.05 -8.33 -10.83
C VAL A 345 10.59 -9.48 -11.68
N GLU A 346 11.34 -10.42 -11.10
CA GLU A 346 11.83 -11.60 -11.81
C GLU A 346 10.70 -12.54 -12.22
N PHE A 347 9.66 -12.72 -11.41
CA PHE A 347 8.48 -13.50 -11.82
C PHE A 347 7.71 -12.82 -12.97
N ILE A 348 7.60 -11.49 -12.99
CA ILE A 348 7.00 -10.77 -14.12
C ILE A 348 7.82 -10.98 -15.41
N LYS A 349 9.15 -10.93 -15.32
CA LYS A 349 10.04 -11.24 -16.46
C LYS A 349 9.89 -12.69 -16.92
N ALA A 350 9.81 -13.63 -15.98
CA ALA A 350 9.62 -15.05 -16.26
C ALA A 350 8.30 -15.30 -17.00
N GLU A 351 7.19 -14.70 -16.54
CA GLU A 351 5.90 -14.84 -17.20
C GLU A 351 5.89 -14.18 -18.58
N THR A 352 6.47 -12.98 -18.72
CA THR A 352 6.59 -12.30 -20.03
C THR A 352 7.37 -13.17 -21.04
N ALA A 353 8.44 -13.83 -20.60
CA ALA A 353 9.22 -14.74 -21.41
C ALA A 353 8.46 -16.04 -21.73
N GLN A 354 7.74 -16.60 -20.75
CA GLN A 354 6.93 -17.80 -20.92
C GLN A 354 5.80 -17.60 -21.95
N ARG A 355 5.29 -16.36 -22.04
CA ARG A 355 4.30 -15.94 -23.05
C ARG A 355 4.91 -15.64 -24.43
N GLY A 356 6.23 -15.75 -24.59
CA GLY A 356 6.92 -15.60 -25.87
C GLY A 356 7.26 -14.17 -26.28
N PHE A 357 7.14 -13.18 -25.37
CA PHE A 357 7.45 -11.78 -25.67
C PHE A 357 8.91 -11.42 -25.37
N THR A 358 9.57 -12.21 -24.52
CA THR A 358 11.01 -12.15 -24.23
C THR A 358 11.59 -13.57 -24.13
N THR A 359 12.88 -13.70 -23.82
CA THR A 359 13.58 -14.99 -23.68
C THR A 359 13.88 -15.31 -22.20
N GLU A 360 14.48 -16.47 -21.92
CA GLU A 360 15.04 -16.82 -20.60
C GLU A 360 14.02 -16.99 -19.45
N ALA A 361 12.84 -17.54 -19.73
CA ALA A 361 11.79 -17.77 -18.72
C ALA A 361 12.27 -18.57 -17.51
N GLU A 362 13.00 -19.67 -17.73
CA GLU A 362 13.52 -20.53 -16.66
C GLU A 362 14.54 -19.79 -15.77
N LEU A 363 15.42 -19.00 -16.37
CA LEU A 363 16.42 -18.21 -15.64
C LEU A 363 15.74 -17.21 -14.70
N HIS A 364 14.79 -16.44 -15.24
CA HIS A 364 14.04 -15.45 -14.45
C HIS A 364 13.21 -16.12 -13.35
N TYR A 365 12.58 -17.26 -13.63
CA TYR A 365 11.87 -18.02 -12.61
C TYR A 365 12.80 -18.45 -11.46
N LYS A 366 13.98 -19.01 -11.77
CA LYS A 366 14.97 -19.43 -10.75
C LYS A 366 15.47 -18.24 -9.93
N LYS A 367 15.75 -17.10 -10.57
CA LYS A 367 16.12 -15.86 -9.88
C LYS A 367 15.02 -15.36 -8.96
N GLY A 368 13.76 -15.42 -9.39
CA GLY A 368 12.61 -15.07 -8.58
C GLY A 368 12.49 -15.95 -7.34
N VAL A 369 12.64 -17.27 -7.49
CA VAL A 369 12.63 -18.21 -6.35
C VAL A 369 13.79 -17.94 -5.40
N GLN A 370 15.01 -17.79 -5.91
CA GLN A 370 16.18 -17.48 -5.10
C GLN A 370 16.00 -16.16 -4.33
N ALA A 371 15.58 -15.10 -5.01
CA ALA A 371 15.34 -13.80 -4.38
C ALA A 371 14.25 -13.87 -3.29
N ALA A 372 13.20 -14.68 -3.50
CA ALA A 372 12.14 -14.87 -2.50
C ALA A 372 12.62 -15.64 -1.27
N MET A 373 13.64 -16.49 -1.40
CA MET A 373 14.31 -17.17 -0.28
C MET A 373 15.26 -16.21 0.45
N GLU A 374 16.15 -15.56 -0.29
CA GLU A 374 17.12 -14.60 0.25
C GLU A 374 16.44 -13.47 1.02
N GLN A 375 15.30 -12.99 0.53
CA GLN A 375 14.52 -11.92 1.17
C GLN A 375 14.00 -12.29 2.56
N LEU A 376 13.83 -13.59 2.84
CA LEU A 376 13.45 -14.10 4.16
C LEU A 376 14.66 -14.60 4.97
N GLY A 377 15.87 -14.52 4.42
CA GLY A 377 17.10 -14.96 5.09
C GLY A 377 17.37 -16.47 5.00
N VAL A 378 16.85 -17.12 3.96
CA VAL A 378 17.10 -18.55 3.65
C VAL A 378 18.27 -18.71 2.69
#